data_AF-A0A966V040-F1
#
_entry.id   AF-A0A966V040-F1
#
_cell.length_a   1.000
_cell.length_b   1.000
_cell.length_c   1.000
_cell.angle_alpha   90.00
_cell.angle_beta   90.00
_cell.angle_gamma   90.00
#
_symmetry.space_group_name_H-M   'P 1'
#
loop_
_entity.id
_entity.type
_entity.pdbx_description
1 polymer ?
#
loop_
_entity_poly.entity_id
_entity_poly.type
_entity_poly.pdbx_seq_one_letter_code
_entity_poly.pdbx_strand_id
1 'polypeptide(L)'
;MELPIDHFRLLGVGPTTDSQSVLHTLQQRLDRIPYPGFTADTLLAREELLRSSADLLSDPERRRAYESDLTAIASGAGLAIPALDVPSSKEVGGLLLLLEAGQALESLELANRALQPPQAPALGSSREADLTLLAGGLPGCRRGLPPRTPLRDRRPSQELDGLVPFRVLDLLSRNLTAAAERAEGLALLQELVERRGGLEGAGDPSLPPAEFTAFLKQIRAFLTVQEQVDLFSRWAKGSQSAEALATSALTASGFAQRKPDRIAAAKERLQASRRTEGQPVLAYLHLLLGEVDQAREAFATGAEAELKQWAAKQSPDPLAQICAACGDWLGQEVLPGYRDLEADPDLEAYFADRDVQAYIESHDPLGSPEPAAPGFMSSFPNPFALPTA
;
A
#
# COMPACT_ATOMS: atom_id res chain seq x y z
N MET A 1 8.77 -17.60 23.17
CA MET A 1 7.45 -17.64 22.49
C MET A 1 7.05 -19.08 22.45
N GLU A 2 5.78 -19.38 22.65
CA GLU A 2 5.33 -20.77 22.74
C GLU A 2 4.80 -21.24 21.39
N LEU A 3 5.41 -22.27 20.82
CA LEU A 3 4.94 -22.93 19.61
C LEU A 3 4.12 -24.17 19.99
N PRO A 4 2.95 -24.42 19.38
CA PRO A 4 2.06 -25.55 19.69
C PRO A 4 2.56 -26.87 19.07
N ILE A 5 3.83 -27.20 19.31
CA ILE A 5 4.51 -28.38 18.80
C ILE A 5 5.46 -28.95 19.86
N ASP A 6 5.57 -30.28 19.92
CA ASP A 6 6.52 -30.99 20.78
C ASP A 6 7.84 -31.30 20.04
N HIS A 7 8.89 -31.68 20.78
CA HIS A 7 10.22 -31.97 20.20
C HIS A 7 10.21 -33.16 19.22
N PHE A 8 9.35 -34.16 19.42
CA PHE A 8 9.25 -35.31 18.52
C PHE A 8 8.66 -34.89 17.17
N ARG A 9 7.54 -34.17 17.20
CA ARG A 9 6.88 -33.60 16.01
C ARG A 9 7.75 -32.57 15.32
N LEU A 10 8.43 -31.72 16.08
CA LEU A 10 9.34 -30.72 15.52
C LEU A 10 10.47 -31.37 14.73
N LEU A 11 10.96 -32.55 15.13
CA LEU A 11 11.96 -33.33 14.39
C LEU A 11 11.37 -34.26 13.33
N GLY A 12 10.08 -34.62 13.43
CA GLY A 12 9.42 -35.56 12.53
C GLY A 12 9.64 -37.03 12.91
N VAL A 13 9.92 -37.30 14.18
CA VAL A 13 10.18 -38.64 14.73
C VAL A 13 9.05 -39.06 15.67
N GLY A 14 8.85 -40.38 15.85
CA GLY A 14 7.89 -40.90 16.84
C GLY A 14 8.50 -41.07 18.23
N PRO A 15 7.69 -41.17 19.29
CA PRO A 15 8.17 -41.37 20.66
C PRO A 15 8.88 -42.72 20.89
N THR A 16 8.73 -43.68 19.98
CA THR A 16 9.41 -44.99 20.02
C THR A 16 10.78 -45.00 19.32
N THR A 17 11.18 -43.89 18.70
CA THR A 17 12.41 -43.78 17.89
C THR A 17 13.65 -43.80 18.78
N ASP A 18 14.66 -44.61 18.48
CA ASP A 18 15.91 -44.65 19.24
C ASP A 18 16.83 -43.45 18.95
N SER A 19 17.85 -43.23 19.77
CA SER A 19 18.73 -42.05 19.64
C SER A 19 19.53 -42.01 18.33
N GLN A 20 19.96 -43.15 17.79
CA GLN A 20 20.70 -43.18 16.51
C GLN A 20 19.77 -42.76 15.35
N SER A 21 18.53 -43.24 15.37
CA SER A 21 17.51 -42.86 14.39
C SER A 21 17.11 -41.37 14.50
N VAL A 22 17.09 -40.80 15.71
CA VAL A 22 16.89 -39.35 15.92
C VAL A 22 18.01 -38.54 15.25
N LEU A 23 19.27 -38.89 15.50
CA LEU A 23 20.43 -38.18 14.92
C LEU A 23 20.49 -38.35 13.40
N HIS A 24 20.12 -39.52 12.88
CA HIS A 24 20.02 -39.74 11.44
C HIS A 24 18.94 -38.85 10.79
N THR A 25 17.77 -38.74 11.43
CA THR A 25 16.67 -37.88 10.96
C THR A 25 17.06 -36.40 11.02
N LEU A 26 17.76 -35.97 12.06
CA LEU A 26 18.34 -34.63 12.15
C LEU A 26 19.22 -34.34 10.93
N GLN A 27 20.20 -35.20 10.63
CA GLN A 27 21.12 -34.98 9.51
C GLN A 27 20.37 -34.85 8.18
N GLN A 28 19.40 -35.73 7.91
CA GLN A 28 18.58 -35.66 6.71
C GLN A 28 17.82 -34.33 6.57
N ARG A 29 17.42 -33.72 7.69
CA ARG A 29 16.70 -32.43 7.70
C ARG A 29 17.61 -31.21 7.62
N LEU A 30 18.86 -31.34 8.05
CA LEU A 30 19.88 -30.32 7.85
C LEU A 30 20.35 -30.28 6.39
N ASP A 31 20.46 -31.44 5.74
CA ASP A 31 20.85 -31.54 4.34
C ASP A 31 19.77 -31.05 3.36
N ARG A 32 18.53 -30.88 3.83
CA ARG A 32 17.39 -30.42 3.03
C ARG A 32 17.04 -28.97 3.36
N ILE A 33 17.21 -28.10 2.36
CA ILE A 33 16.69 -26.74 2.41
C ILE A 33 15.18 -26.81 2.16
N PRO A 34 14.34 -26.34 3.11
CA PRO A 34 12.90 -26.58 3.06
C PRO A 34 12.21 -25.76 1.97
N TYR A 35 12.58 -24.49 1.79
CA TYR A 35 11.99 -23.60 0.79
C TYR A 35 12.99 -22.53 0.32
N PRO A 36 12.98 -22.16 -0.97
CA PRO A 36 13.77 -21.03 -1.46
C PRO A 36 13.16 -19.71 -0.98
N GLY A 37 14.01 -18.72 -0.67
CA GLY A 37 13.59 -17.35 -0.35
C GLY A 37 13.76 -16.93 1.11
N PHE A 38 13.97 -17.87 2.04
CA PHE A 38 14.28 -17.53 3.42
C PHE A 38 15.70 -16.98 3.58
N THR A 39 15.86 -16.04 4.51
CA THR A 39 17.17 -15.47 4.83
C THR A 39 18.09 -16.48 5.54
N ALA A 40 19.40 -16.24 5.48
CA ALA A 40 20.38 -17.09 6.14
C ALA A 40 20.16 -17.18 7.66
N ASP A 41 19.78 -16.06 8.29
CA ASP A 41 19.52 -16.00 9.74
C ASP A 41 18.37 -16.92 10.15
N THR A 42 17.29 -16.96 9.37
CA THR A 42 16.15 -17.87 9.60
C THR A 42 16.53 -19.33 9.42
N LEU A 43 17.36 -19.65 8.43
CA LEU A 43 17.85 -21.01 8.21
C LEU A 43 18.79 -21.48 9.34
N LEU A 44 19.65 -20.59 9.85
CA LEU A 44 20.48 -20.86 11.01
C LEU A 44 19.64 -21.09 12.28
N ALA A 45 18.64 -20.22 12.52
CA ALA A 45 17.72 -20.38 13.64
C ALA A 45 16.97 -21.73 13.59
N ARG A 46 16.52 -22.15 12.39
CA ARG A 46 15.93 -23.47 12.15
C ARG A 46 16.89 -24.60 12.52
N GLU A 47 18.13 -24.55 12.04
CA GLU A 47 19.15 -25.57 12.34
C GLU A 47 19.39 -25.68 13.86
N GLU A 48 19.56 -24.57 14.55
CA GLU A 48 19.82 -24.56 15.98
C GLU A 48 18.65 -25.15 16.80
N LEU A 49 17.41 -24.90 16.38
CA LEU A 49 16.22 -25.48 17.01
C LEU A 49 16.12 -27.00 16.80
N LEU A 50 16.43 -27.47 15.59
CA LEU A 50 16.49 -28.90 15.28
C LEU A 50 17.57 -29.62 16.09
N ARG A 51 18.78 -29.04 16.17
CA ARG A 51 19.90 -29.58 16.96
C ARG A 51 19.54 -29.65 18.44
N SER A 52 19.03 -28.55 19.01
CA SER A 52 18.61 -28.50 20.43
C SER A 52 17.57 -29.58 20.76
N SER A 53 16.60 -29.78 19.87
CA SER A 53 15.57 -30.82 20.04
C SER A 53 16.17 -32.23 19.95
N ALA A 54 17.10 -32.44 19.03
CA ALA A 54 17.73 -33.75 18.86
C ALA A 54 18.66 -34.09 20.03
N ASP A 55 19.38 -33.11 20.57
CA ASP A 55 20.21 -33.26 21.76
C ASP A 55 19.37 -33.67 22.98
N LEU A 56 18.19 -33.04 23.16
CA LEU A 56 17.25 -33.40 24.22
C LEU A 56 16.72 -34.83 24.04
N LEU A 57 16.34 -35.23 22.83
CA LEU A 57 15.78 -36.56 22.54
C LEU A 57 16.84 -37.67 22.47
N SER A 58 18.11 -37.33 22.32
CA SER A 58 19.22 -38.29 22.27
C SER A 58 19.79 -38.59 23.66
N ASP A 59 19.61 -37.67 24.62
CA ASP A 59 19.98 -37.85 26.02
C ASP A 59 18.90 -38.71 26.76
N PRO A 60 19.25 -39.89 27.29
CA PRO A 60 18.28 -40.79 27.92
C PRO A 60 17.61 -40.22 29.18
N GLU A 61 18.31 -39.39 29.96
CA GLU A 61 17.75 -38.82 31.19
C GLU A 61 16.81 -37.66 30.86
N ARG A 62 17.25 -36.75 29.99
CA ARG A 62 16.45 -35.59 29.56
C ARG A 62 15.21 -36.03 28.79
N ARG A 63 15.34 -37.04 27.91
CA ARG A 63 14.19 -37.60 27.19
C ARG A 63 13.16 -38.22 28.13
N ARG A 64 13.59 -39.01 29.12
CA ARG A 64 12.66 -39.62 30.09
C ARG A 64 11.90 -38.57 30.90
N ALA A 65 12.59 -37.52 31.34
CA ALA A 65 11.95 -36.40 32.03
C ALA A 65 10.89 -35.73 31.12
N TYR A 66 11.26 -35.45 29.87
CA TYR A 66 10.36 -34.83 28.90
C TYR A 66 9.13 -35.70 28.55
N GLU A 67 9.30 -37.02 28.36
CA GLU A 67 8.19 -37.95 28.11
C GLU A 67 7.24 -38.02 29.32
N SER A 68 7.78 -37.95 30.54
CA SER A 68 6.97 -37.86 31.77
C SER A 68 6.13 -36.58 31.79
N ASP A 69 6.73 -35.43 31.45
CA ASP A 69 6.02 -34.15 31.38
C ASP A 69 4.91 -34.17 30.33
N LEU A 70 5.18 -34.69 29.13
CA LEU A 70 4.17 -34.86 28.08
C LEU A 70 3.01 -35.77 28.52
N THR A 71 3.31 -36.85 29.25
CA THR A 71 2.30 -37.78 29.77
C THR A 71 1.44 -37.12 30.84
N ALA A 72 2.04 -36.30 31.71
CA ALA A 72 1.32 -35.52 32.72
C ALA A 72 0.40 -34.48 32.07
N ILE A 73 0.87 -33.78 31.03
CA ILE A 73 0.08 -32.83 30.24
C ILE A 73 -1.12 -33.52 29.59
N ALA A 74 -0.92 -34.71 28.99
CA ALA A 74 -1.99 -35.49 28.37
C ALA A 74 -3.03 -36.05 29.36
N SER A 75 -2.65 -36.22 30.63
CA SER A 75 -3.50 -36.78 31.69
C SER A 75 -4.32 -35.71 32.45
N GLY A 76 -3.96 -34.42 32.31
CA GLY A 76 -4.68 -33.31 32.92
C GLY A 76 -6.02 -33.03 32.22
N ALA A 77 -7.10 -32.84 32.99
CA ALA A 77 -8.41 -32.49 32.45
C ALA A 77 -8.42 -31.05 31.88
N GLY A 78 -7.93 -30.88 30.66
CA GLY A 78 -7.91 -29.62 29.92
C GLY A 78 -7.16 -29.76 28.60
N LEU A 79 -7.56 -28.97 27.60
CA LEU A 79 -7.01 -28.89 26.23
C LEU A 79 -5.54 -28.37 26.19
N ALA A 80 -4.64 -28.87 27.04
CA ALA A 80 -3.25 -28.45 27.09
C ALA A 80 -2.48 -29.09 25.92
N ILE A 81 -2.13 -28.29 24.92
CA ILE A 81 -1.29 -28.70 23.78
C ILE A 81 0.18 -28.57 24.23
N PRO A 82 1.05 -29.55 23.91
CA PRO A 82 2.49 -29.41 24.13
C PRO A 82 2.99 -28.11 23.50
N ALA A 83 3.62 -27.26 24.31
CA ALA A 83 4.15 -25.97 23.89
C ALA A 83 5.68 -25.98 24.00
N LEU A 84 6.36 -25.72 22.90
CA LEU A 84 7.80 -25.52 22.87
C LEU A 84 8.12 -24.04 23.05
N ASP A 85 8.91 -23.70 24.07
CA ASP A 85 9.40 -22.34 24.23
C ASP A 85 10.60 -22.08 23.31
N VAL A 86 10.43 -21.10 22.43
CA VAL A 86 11.42 -20.68 21.43
C VAL A 86 11.88 -19.24 21.75
N PRO A 87 13.19 -18.97 21.82
CA PRO A 87 13.70 -17.61 22.00
C PRO A 87 13.18 -16.67 20.91
N SER A 88 12.91 -15.40 21.25
CA SER A 88 12.41 -14.40 20.29
C SER A 88 13.33 -14.20 19.08
N SER A 89 14.65 -14.38 19.26
CA SER A 89 15.63 -14.35 18.16
C SER A 89 15.49 -15.49 17.16
N LYS A 90 14.79 -16.57 17.50
CA LYS A 90 14.59 -17.76 16.66
C LYS A 90 13.14 -17.97 16.25
N GLU A 91 12.29 -16.98 16.49
CA GLU A 91 10.84 -17.03 16.22
C GLU A 91 10.55 -17.49 14.79
N VAL A 92 11.12 -16.83 13.79
CA VAL A 92 10.86 -17.12 12.37
C VAL A 92 11.31 -18.53 11.99
N GLY A 93 12.45 -18.98 12.50
CA GLY A 93 12.93 -20.36 12.30
C GLY A 93 12.00 -21.39 12.97
N GLY A 94 11.41 -21.05 14.11
CA GLY A 94 10.40 -21.85 14.78
C GLY A 94 9.09 -21.95 14.00
N LEU A 95 8.62 -20.84 13.43
CA LEU A 95 7.44 -20.81 12.56
C LEU A 95 7.65 -21.63 11.28
N LEU A 96 8.84 -21.52 10.67
CA LEU A 96 9.23 -22.38 9.54
C LEU A 96 9.16 -23.87 9.90
N LEU A 97 9.55 -24.24 11.12
CA LEU A 97 9.46 -25.63 11.59
C LEU A 97 8.01 -26.11 11.82
N LEU A 98 7.10 -25.23 12.26
CA LEU A 98 5.66 -25.53 12.31
C LEU A 98 5.12 -25.82 10.91
N LEU A 99 5.49 -24.99 9.94
CA LEU A 99 5.10 -25.18 8.55
C LEU A 99 5.59 -26.54 8.00
N GLU A 100 6.85 -26.88 8.25
CA GLU A 100 7.43 -28.17 7.86
C GLU A 100 6.77 -29.36 8.56
N ALA A 101 6.30 -29.20 9.79
CA ALA A 101 5.57 -30.21 10.54
C ALA A 101 4.11 -30.37 10.08
N GLY A 102 3.67 -29.61 9.06
CA GLY A 102 2.31 -29.67 8.52
C GLY A 102 1.30 -28.80 9.28
N GLN A 103 1.74 -27.97 10.23
CA GLN A 103 0.93 -27.00 10.99
C GLN A 103 0.96 -25.63 10.29
N ALA A 104 0.55 -25.63 9.02
CA ALA A 104 0.64 -24.45 8.16
C ALA A 104 -0.26 -23.29 8.62
N LEU A 105 -1.43 -23.61 9.18
CA LEU A 105 -2.39 -22.61 9.66
C LEU A 105 -1.83 -21.87 10.88
N GLU A 106 -1.34 -22.62 11.87
CA GLU A 106 -0.77 -22.09 13.10
C GLU A 106 0.49 -21.26 12.81
N SER A 107 1.33 -21.72 11.88
CA SER A 107 2.49 -20.95 11.41
C SER A 107 2.08 -19.61 10.79
N LEU A 108 1.00 -19.59 10.00
CA LEU A 108 0.50 -18.39 9.33
C LEU A 108 -0.13 -17.41 10.32
N GLU A 109 -0.95 -17.89 11.26
CA GLU A 109 -1.55 -17.07 12.32
C GLU A 109 -0.48 -16.37 13.17
N LEU A 110 0.54 -17.11 13.60
CA LEU A 110 1.64 -16.56 14.40
C LEU A 110 2.51 -15.60 13.59
N ALA A 111 2.78 -15.88 12.31
CA ALA A 111 3.49 -14.97 11.42
C ALA A 111 2.73 -13.65 11.24
N ASN A 112 1.41 -13.72 11.01
CA ASN A 112 0.55 -12.54 10.90
C ASN A 112 0.55 -11.71 12.17
N ARG A 113 0.45 -12.35 13.34
CA ARG A 113 0.52 -11.66 14.63
C ARG A 113 1.86 -10.94 14.81
N ALA A 114 2.97 -11.56 14.38
CA ALA A 114 4.29 -10.96 14.47
C ALA A 114 4.48 -9.77 13.51
N LEU A 115 3.69 -9.68 12.43
CA LEU A 115 3.66 -8.55 11.50
C LEU A 115 2.80 -7.37 11.99
N GLN A 116 1.93 -7.57 12.99
CA GLN A 116 1.07 -6.52 13.54
C GLN A 116 1.79 -5.68 14.62
N PRO A 117 1.50 -4.36 14.73
CA PRO A 117 2.02 -3.54 15.82
C PRO A 117 1.57 -4.07 17.20
N PRO A 118 2.41 -4.02 18.26
CA PRO A 118 3.73 -3.38 18.34
C PRO A 118 4.92 -4.31 17.98
N GLN A 119 4.66 -5.54 17.55
CA GLN A 119 5.69 -6.55 17.25
C GLN A 119 6.17 -6.50 15.79
N ALA A 120 5.52 -5.66 14.99
CA ALA A 120 5.82 -5.42 13.59
C ALA A 120 7.31 -5.12 13.40
N PRO A 121 8.02 -5.91 12.57
CA PRO A 121 9.41 -5.63 12.23
C PRO A 121 9.54 -4.32 11.45
N ALA A 122 10.76 -3.77 11.42
CA ALA A 122 11.07 -2.62 10.57
C ALA A 122 10.89 -3.00 9.08
N LEU A 123 10.32 -2.07 8.31
CA LEU A 123 10.15 -2.21 6.86
C LEU A 123 11.50 -2.48 6.16
N GLY A 124 11.54 -3.45 5.27
CA GLY A 124 12.72 -3.93 4.55
C GLY A 124 13.64 -4.84 5.36
N SER A 125 13.28 -5.23 6.59
CA SER A 125 14.15 -6.11 7.40
C SER A 125 14.05 -7.57 6.97
N SER A 126 15.14 -8.34 7.18
CA SER A 126 15.17 -9.79 6.94
C SER A 126 14.02 -10.52 7.67
N ARG A 127 13.71 -10.09 8.90
CA ARG A 127 12.61 -10.64 9.70
C ARG A 127 11.25 -10.38 9.06
N GLU A 128 11.02 -9.17 8.54
CA GLU A 128 9.78 -8.86 7.81
C GLU A 128 9.65 -9.72 6.55
N ALA A 129 10.71 -9.80 5.73
CA ALA A 129 10.68 -10.56 4.49
C ALA A 129 10.33 -12.04 4.71
N ASP A 130 10.93 -12.66 5.73
CA ASP A 130 10.68 -14.06 6.05
C ASP A 130 9.30 -14.29 6.69
N LEU A 131 8.83 -13.36 7.54
CA LEU A 131 7.47 -13.42 8.10
C LEU A 131 6.41 -13.24 7.01
N THR A 132 6.65 -12.35 6.05
CA THR A 132 5.78 -12.18 4.88
C THR A 132 5.79 -13.41 3.99
N LEU A 133 6.93 -14.12 3.87
CA LEU A 133 6.99 -15.40 3.14
C LEU A 133 6.16 -16.49 3.82
N LEU A 134 6.19 -16.56 5.16
CA LEU A 134 5.36 -17.48 5.95
C LEU A 134 3.87 -17.12 5.89
N ALA A 135 3.53 -15.83 5.96
CA ALA A 135 2.17 -15.31 5.89
C ALA A 135 1.56 -15.39 4.47
N GLY A 136 2.37 -15.23 3.44
CA GLY A 136 1.95 -15.23 2.03
C GLY A 136 1.61 -16.60 1.45
N GLY A 137 1.89 -17.68 2.20
CA GLY A 137 1.60 -19.06 1.80
C GLY A 137 2.49 -19.55 0.66
N LEU A 138 3.51 -20.33 0.98
CA LEU A 138 4.42 -20.92 0.00
C LEU A 138 3.65 -21.74 -1.08
N PRO A 139 4.05 -21.68 -2.37
CA PRO A 139 3.33 -22.32 -3.48
C PRO A 139 3.06 -23.83 -3.33
N GLY A 140 3.80 -24.53 -2.45
CA GLY A 140 3.66 -25.96 -2.16
C GLY A 140 2.54 -26.32 -1.17
N CYS A 141 2.07 -25.40 -0.33
CA CYS A 141 1.03 -25.68 0.68
C CYS A 141 -0.37 -25.85 0.06
N ARG A 142 -0.55 -25.55 -1.24
CA ARG A 142 -1.80 -25.81 -1.97
C ARG A 142 -2.05 -27.29 -2.29
N ARG A 143 -1.04 -28.18 -2.16
CA ARG A 143 -1.14 -29.60 -2.59
C ARG A 143 -1.44 -30.61 -1.48
N GLY A 144 -1.45 -30.20 -0.21
CA GLY A 144 -1.68 -31.10 0.93
C GLY A 144 -3.07 -31.00 1.58
N LEU A 145 -3.94 -30.11 1.08
CA LEU A 145 -5.29 -29.97 1.63
C LEU A 145 -6.16 -31.15 1.13
N PRO A 146 -6.77 -31.97 2.01
CA PRO A 146 -7.64 -33.06 1.59
C PRO A 146 -8.82 -32.52 0.77
N PRO A 147 -9.39 -33.34 -0.14
CA PRO A 147 -10.48 -32.92 -1.01
C PRO A 147 -11.69 -32.46 -0.19
N ARG A 148 -12.03 -31.18 -0.36
CA ARG A 148 -13.27 -30.48 0.03
C ARG A 148 -14.32 -31.35 0.73
N THR A 149 -14.26 -31.42 2.06
CA THR A 149 -15.41 -31.79 2.91
C THR A 149 -16.20 -30.54 3.33
N PRO A 150 -17.54 -30.53 3.25
CA PRO A 150 -18.37 -29.32 3.24
C PRO A 150 -18.71 -28.77 4.65
N LEU A 151 -17.79 -28.86 5.62
CA LEU A 151 -18.05 -28.48 7.01
C LEU A 151 -16.88 -27.71 7.64
N ARG A 152 -16.51 -26.54 7.07
CA ARG A 152 -15.93 -25.37 7.80
C ARG A 152 -15.67 -24.15 6.88
N ASP A 153 -16.56 -23.88 5.92
CA ASP A 153 -16.42 -22.79 4.93
C ASP A 153 -16.75 -21.37 5.43
N ARG A 154 -16.38 -20.98 6.66
CA ARG A 154 -16.62 -19.59 7.11
C ARG A 154 -15.50 -18.85 7.83
N ARG A 155 -14.46 -19.52 8.34
CA ARG A 155 -13.37 -18.84 9.08
C ARG A 155 -12.06 -18.65 8.27
N PRO A 156 -11.50 -19.67 7.60
CA PRO A 156 -10.19 -19.52 6.93
C PRO A 156 -10.23 -18.57 5.72
N SER A 157 -11.36 -18.49 5.01
CA SER A 157 -11.51 -17.51 3.91
C SER A 157 -11.48 -16.08 4.41
N GLN A 158 -12.09 -15.82 5.58
CA GLN A 158 -12.21 -14.48 6.17
C GLN A 158 -10.86 -13.95 6.67
N GLU A 159 -9.99 -14.85 7.15
CA GLU A 159 -8.61 -14.53 7.57
C GLU A 159 -7.68 -14.30 6.37
N LEU A 160 -7.84 -15.07 5.29
CA LEU A 160 -7.13 -14.84 4.02
C LEU A 160 -7.60 -13.56 3.31
N ASP A 161 -8.89 -13.23 3.41
CA ASP A 161 -9.46 -11.98 2.89
C ASP A 161 -8.83 -10.75 3.56
N GLY A 162 -8.56 -10.83 4.87
CA GLY A 162 -7.81 -9.81 5.61
C GLY A 162 -6.36 -9.60 5.13
N LEU A 163 -5.78 -10.53 4.38
CA LEU A 163 -4.42 -10.42 3.83
C LEU A 163 -4.36 -9.77 2.45
N VAL A 164 -5.50 -9.63 1.77
CA VAL A 164 -5.57 -9.04 0.42
C VAL A 164 -4.98 -7.62 0.38
N PRO A 165 -5.26 -6.70 1.33
CA PRO A 165 -4.65 -5.37 1.34
C PRO A 165 -3.12 -5.41 1.35
N PHE A 166 -2.53 -6.29 2.16
CA PHE A 166 -1.08 -6.43 2.28
C PHE A 166 -0.46 -7.02 1.00
N ARG A 167 -1.13 -7.99 0.37
CA ARG A 167 -0.72 -8.53 -0.93
C ARG A 167 -0.77 -7.47 -2.03
N VAL A 168 -1.81 -6.63 -2.03
CA VAL A 168 -1.91 -5.50 -2.97
C VAL A 168 -0.74 -4.53 -2.77
N LEU A 169 -0.43 -4.18 -1.52
CA LEU A 169 0.72 -3.33 -1.19
C LEU A 169 2.05 -3.94 -1.65
N ASP A 170 2.29 -5.23 -1.36
CA ASP A 170 3.51 -5.93 -1.80
C ASP A 170 3.67 -5.84 -3.32
N LEU A 171 2.65 -6.30 -4.06
CA LEU A 171 2.69 -6.35 -5.52
C LEU A 171 2.85 -4.97 -6.15
N LEU A 172 2.16 -3.95 -5.64
CA LEU A 172 2.23 -2.58 -6.16
C LEU A 172 3.45 -1.81 -5.65
N SER A 173 4.12 -2.24 -4.58
CA SER A 173 5.38 -1.64 -4.14
C SER A 173 6.58 -2.07 -5.00
N ARG A 174 6.48 -3.21 -5.70
CA ARG A 174 7.51 -3.71 -6.63
C ARG A 174 7.83 -2.70 -7.74
N ASN A 175 9.02 -2.86 -8.32
CA ASN A 175 9.52 -2.01 -9.40
C ASN A 175 8.54 -1.99 -10.59
N LEU A 176 8.46 -0.85 -11.29
CA LEU A 176 7.63 -0.68 -12.49
C LEU A 176 7.95 -1.68 -13.60
N THR A 177 9.14 -2.29 -13.62
CA THR A 177 9.51 -3.35 -14.57
C THR A 177 8.81 -4.69 -14.29
N ALA A 178 8.31 -4.92 -13.07
CA ALA A 178 7.60 -6.14 -12.66
C ALA A 178 6.12 -6.10 -13.12
N ALA A 179 5.92 -6.01 -14.44
CA ALA A 179 4.62 -5.72 -15.04
C ALA A 179 3.54 -6.77 -14.71
N ALA A 180 3.91 -8.05 -14.62
CA ALA A 180 2.96 -9.13 -14.34
C ALA A 180 2.45 -9.04 -12.89
N GLU A 181 3.35 -8.85 -11.94
CA GLU A 181 3.05 -8.70 -10.52
C GLU A 181 2.24 -7.43 -10.25
N ARG A 182 2.59 -6.31 -10.91
CA ARG A 182 1.81 -5.08 -10.81
C ARG A 182 0.40 -5.26 -11.38
N ALA A 183 0.26 -5.92 -12.53
CA ALA A 183 -1.05 -6.19 -13.11
C ALA A 183 -1.91 -7.05 -12.16
N GLU A 184 -1.31 -8.04 -11.50
CA GLU A 184 -1.99 -8.81 -10.45
C GLU A 184 -2.39 -7.92 -9.27
N GLY A 185 -1.49 -7.04 -8.80
CA GLY A 185 -1.77 -6.11 -7.71
C GLY A 185 -2.93 -5.14 -8.02
N LEU A 186 -2.98 -4.61 -9.23
CA LEU A 186 -4.07 -3.74 -9.70
C LEU A 186 -5.40 -4.50 -9.81
N ALA A 187 -5.36 -5.75 -10.29
CA ALA A 187 -6.55 -6.59 -10.36
C ALA A 187 -7.10 -6.91 -8.96
N LEU A 188 -6.23 -7.27 -8.01
CA LEU A 188 -6.63 -7.51 -6.62
C LEU A 188 -7.18 -6.25 -5.95
N LEU A 189 -6.59 -5.07 -6.23
CA LEU A 189 -7.11 -3.80 -5.74
C LEU A 189 -8.52 -3.53 -6.27
N GLN A 190 -8.75 -3.77 -7.57
CA GLN A 190 -10.06 -3.65 -8.19
C GLN A 190 -11.08 -4.58 -7.52
N GLU A 191 -10.75 -5.86 -7.36
CA GLU A 191 -11.62 -6.85 -6.72
C GLU A 191 -11.96 -6.47 -5.26
N LEU A 192 -10.98 -5.96 -4.52
CA LEU A 192 -11.17 -5.50 -3.14
C LEU A 192 -12.16 -4.32 -3.08
N VAL A 193 -12.02 -3.33 -3.95
CA VAL A 193 -12.96 -2.19 -4.02
C VAL A 193 -14.36 -2.62 -4.45
N GLU A 194 -14.46 -3.54 -5.42
CA GLU A 194 -15.76 -4.08 -5.87
C GLU A 194 -16.46 -4.87 -4.77
N ARG A 195 -15.73 -5.72 -4.04
CA ARG A 195 -16.26 -6.50 -2.91
C ARG A 195 -16.84 -5.61 -1.82
N ARG A 196 -16.23 -4.45 -1.57
CA ARG A 196 -16.72 -3.45 -0.63
C ARG A 196 -17.99 -2.74 -1.11
N GLY A 197 -18.25 -2.74 -2.42
CA GLY A 197 -19.30 -1.94 -3.05
C GLY A 197 -18.83 -0.53 -3.42
N GLY A 198 -17.53 -0.32 -3.68
CA GLY A 198 -16.93 0.97 -3.98
C GLY A 198 -16.11 1.55 -2.83
N LEU A 199 -15.56 2.75 -3.01
CA LEU A 199 -14.67 3.37 -2.02
C LEU A 199 -15.37 3.68 -0.69
N GLU A 200 -16.63 4.10 -0.75
CA GLU A 200 -17.47 4.39 0.42
C GLU A 200 -18.26 3.16 0.91
N GLY A 201 -18.07 2.02 0.24
CA GLY A 201 -18.77 0.78 0.56
C GLY A 201 -18.26 0.14 1.85
N ALA A 202 -19.13 -0.62 2.52
CA ALA A 202 -18.82 -1.36 3.74
C ALA A 202 -19.16 -2.86 3.62
N GLY A 203 -19.21 -3.38 2.38
CA GLY A 203 -19.58 -4.75 2.08
C GLY A 203 -18.57 -5.81 2.51
N ASP A 204 -17.33 -5.40 2.82
CA ASP A 204 -16.28 -6.30 3.29
C ASP A 204 -16.06 -6.14 4.81
N PRO A 205 -16.48 -7.12 5.63
CA PRO A 205 -16.28 -7.06 7.09
C PRO A 205 -14.82 -7.28 7.51
N SER A 206 -13.97 -7.84 6.64
CA SER A 206 -12.54 -8.06 6.94
C SER A 206 -11.71 -6.78 6.85
N LEU A 207 -12.26 -5.73 6.23
CA LEU A 207 -11.58 -4.45 6.05
C LEU A 207 -12.56 -3.32 6.38
N PRO A 208 -12.67 -2.85 7.63
CA PRO A 208 -13.62 -1.81 7.98
C PRO A 208 -13.28 -0.46 7.30
N PRO A 209 -14.24 0.48 7.20
CA PRO A 209 -14.05 1.74 6.45
C PRO A 209 -12.84 2.58 6.88
N ALA A 210 -12.52 2.61 8.18
CA ALA A 210 -11.36 3.35 8.69
C ALA A 210 -10.04 2.74 8.19
N GLU A 211 -9.92 1.42 8.23
CA GLU A 211 -8.74 0.70 7.74
C GLU A 211 -8.61 0.80 6.23
N PHE A 212 -9.72 0.66 5.49
CA PHE A 212 -9.71 0.88 4.05
C PHE A 212 -9.29 2.31 3.68
N THR A 213 -9.72 3.32 4.44
CA THR A 213 -9.30 4.71 4.21
C THR A 213 -7.79 4.88 4.43
N ALA A 214 -7.23 4.27 5.47
CA ALA A 214 -5.79 4.28 5.72
C ALA A 214 -5.02 3.54 4.61
N PHE A 215 -5.50 2.36 4.22
CA PHE A 215 -4.97 1.58 3.09
C PHE A 215 -5.00 2.38 1.78
N LEU A 216 -6.12 3.05 1.47
CA LEU A 216 -6.26 3.83 0.24
C LEU A 216 -5.31 5.03 0.23
N LYS A 217 -5.10 5.69 1.38
CA LYS A 217 -4.09 6.76 1.49
C LYS A 217 -2.68 6.23 1.26
N GLN A 218 -2.35 5.05 1.79
CA GLN A 218 -1.04 4.44 1.64
C GLN A 218 -0.78 3.95 0.21
N ILE A 219 -1.74 3.25 -0.41
CA ILE A 219 -1.53 2.62 -1.72
C ILE A 219 -1.32 3.63 -2.85
N ARG A 220 -1.86 4.85 -2.72
CA ARG A 220 -1.70 5.93 -3.72
C ARG A 220 -0.23 6.18 -4.06
N ALA A 221 0.65 6.25 -3.05
CA ALA A 221 2.07 6.49 -3.28
C ALA A 221 2.79 5.36 -4.08
N PHE A 222 2.18 4.18 -4.19
CA PHE A 222 2.70 3.06 -4.97
C PHE A 222 2.09 2.94 -6.38
N LEU A 223 1.08 3.76 -6.67
CA LEU A 223 0.42 3.85 -7.96
C LEU A 223 1.01 5.00 -8.77
N THR A 224 1.23 4.77 -10.05
CA THR A 224 1.54 5.81 -11.02
C THR A 224 0.36 6.77 -11.19
N VAL A 225 0.63 7.96 -11.69
CA VAL A 225 -0.42 8.94 -12.00
C VAL A 225 -1.43 8.38 -13.01
N GLN A 226 -0.97 7.60 -13.99
CA GLN A 226 -1.86 6.99 -14.98
C GLN A 226 -2.72 5.88 -14.35
N GLU A 227 -2.15 5.01 -13.52
CA GLU A 227 -2.92 3.98 -12.80
C GLU A 227 -3.98 4.62 -11.88
N GLN A 228 -3.65 5.71 -11.18
CA GLN A 228 -4.63 6.44 -10.35
C GLN A 228 -5.76 7.05 -11.18
N VAL A 229 -5.44 7.69 -12.32
CA VAL A 229 -6.46 8.21 -13.25
C VAL A 229 -7.40 7.11 -13.70
N ASP A 230 -6.87 5.97 -14.14
CA ASP A 230 -7.67 4.86 -14.69
C ASP A 230 -8.57 4.22 -13.63
N LEU A 231 -8.02 3.95 -12.43
CA LEU A 231 -8.76 3.32 -11.33
C LEU A 231 -9.86 4.25 -10.80
N PHE A 232 -9.52 5.48 -10.42
CA PHE A 232 -10.50 6.40 -9.83
C PHE A 232 -11.57 6.82 -10.84
N SER A 233 -11.20 6.98 -12.11
CA SER A 233 -12.19 7.25 -13.17
C SER A 233 -13.18 6.11 -13.32
N ARG A 234 -12.74 4.86 -13.17
CA ARG A 234 -13.61 3.68 -13.22
C ARG A 234 -14.53 3.60 -12.00
N TRP A 235 -14.02 3.90 -10.81
CA TRP A 235 -14.77 3.79 -9.55
C TRP A 235 -15.70 4.96 -9.24
N ALA A 236 -15.54 6.08 -9.93
CA ALA A 236 -16.37 7.26 -9.77
C ALA A 236 -17.87 7.08 -9.94
N LYS A 237 -18.29 6.08 -10.73
CA LYS A 237 -19.72 5.80 -10.93
C LYS A 237 -20.35 5.42 -9.59
N GLY A 238 -21.04 6.37 -8.97
CA GLY A 238 -21.70 6.19 -7.68
C GLY A 238 -20.82 6.45 -6.46
N SER A 239 -19.59 6.97 -6.61
CA SER A 239 -18.74 7.35 -5.47
C SER A 239 -18.17 8.76 -5.63
N GLN A 240 -18.53 9.64 -4.71
CA GLN A 240 -18.07 11.03 -4.74
C GLN A 240 -16.58 11.13 -4.36
N SER A 241 -16.11 10.26 -3.47
CA SER A 241 -14.71 10.19 -3.11
C SER A 241 -13.84 9.77 -4.30
N ALA A 242 -14.28 8.79 -5.09
CA ALA A 242 -13.57 8.38 -6.30
C ALA A 242 -13.57 9.49 -7.37
N GLU A 243 -14.68 10.21 -7.49
CA GLU A 243 -14.79 11.35 -8.40
C GLU A 243 -13.78 12.45 -8.04
N ALA A 244 -13.67 12.82 -6.76
CA ALA A 244 -12.70 13.80 -6.30
C ALA A 244 -11.24 13.35 -6.52
N LEU A 245 -10.94 12.07 -6.26
CA LEU A 245 -9.61 11.50 -6.49
C LEU A 245 -9.27 11.44 -7.99
N ALA A 246 -10.24 11.14 -8.85
CA ALA A 246 -10.05 11.16 -10.30
C ALA A 246 -9.78 12.56 -10.83
N THR A 247 -10.52 13.57 -10.35
CA THR A 247 -10.28 14.99 -10.67
C THR A 247 -8.88 15.42 -10.23
N SER A 248 -8.47 15.06 -9.01
CA SER A 248 -7.11 15.35 -8.49
C SER A 248 -6.03 14.68 -9.35
N ALA A 249 -6.17 13.38 -9.65
CA ALA A 249 -5.19 12.64 -10.46
C ALA A 249 -5.09 13.17 -11.89
N LEU A 250 -6.22 13.53 -12.53
CA LEU A 250 -6.23 14.16 -13.85
C LEU A 250 -5.53 15.52 -13.83
N THR A 251 -5.77 16.32 -12.78
CA THR A 251 -5.11 17.62 -12.61
C THR A 251 -3.60 17.46 -12.44
N ALA A 252 -3.17 16.56 -11.54
CA ALA A 252 -1.75 16.28 -11.32
C ALA A 252 -1.06 15.82 -12.61
N SER A 253 -1.72 14.92 -13.35
CA SER A 253 -1.26 14.42 -14.63
C SER A 253 -1.16 15.51 -15.69
N GLY A 254 -2.15 16.39 -15.79
CA GLY A 254 -2.17 17.49 -16.75
C GLY A 254 -1.14 18.56 -16.42
N PHE A 255 -1.00 18.92 -15.15
CA PHE A 255 -0.05 19.94 -14.71
C PHE A 255 1.40 19.48 -14.90
N ALA A 256 1.76 18.31 -14.36
CA ALA A 256 3.12 17.81 -14.38
C ALA A 256 3.60 17.41 -15.78
N GLN A 257 2.69 16.92 -16.65
CA GLN A 257 3.02 16.51 -18.02
C GLN A 257 2.71 17.58 -19.06
N ARG A 258 2.36 18.81 -18.66
CA ARG A 258 2.03 19.94 -19.54
C ARG A 258 0.91 19.62 -20.55
N LYS A 259 -0.12 18.91 -20.08
CA LYS A 259 -1.28 18.45 -20.86
C LYS A 259 -2.58 19.12 -20.37
N PRO A 260 -2.88 20.33 -20.86
CA PRO A 260 -4.07 21.07 -20.44
C PRO A 260 -5.39 20.34 -20.74
N ASP A 261 -5.46 19.49 -21.77
CA ASP A 261 -6.65 18.65 -22.05
C ASP A 261 -7.05 17.78 -20.85
N ARG A 262 -6.09 17.31 -20.04
CA ARG A 262 -6.38 16.53 -18.84
C ARG A 262 -6.95 17.38 -17.71
N ILE A 263 -6.51 18.64 -17.61
CA ILE A 263 -7.07 19.61 -16.67
C ILE A 263 -8.48 20.01 -17.12
N ALA A 264 -8.73 20.15 -18.41
CA ALA A 264 -10.06 20.37 -18.98
C ALA A 264 -11.01 19.21 -18.65
N ALA A 265 -10.55 17.96 -18.83
CA ALA A 265 -11.31 16.78 -18.42
C ALA A 265 -11.59 16.75 -16.91
N ALA A 266 -10.63 17.17 -16.07
CA ALA A 266 -10.84 17.32 -14.62
C ALA A 266 -11.91 18.39 -14.30
N LYS A 267 -11.90 19.51 -15.04
CA LYS A 267 -12.89 20.59 -14.91
C LYS A 267 -14.30 20.11 -15.26
N GLU A 268 -14.46 19.49 -16.43
CA GLU A 268 -15.74 18.94 -16.88
C GLU A 268 -16.32 17.94 -15.87
N ARG A 269 -15.45 17.08 -15.35
CA ARG A 269 -15.79 16.10 -14.31
C ARG A 269 -16.30 16.75 -13.03
N LEU A 270 -15.59 17.77 -12.55
CA LEU A 270 -15.98 18.52 -11.36
C LEU A 270 -17.32 19.27 -11.57
N GLN A 271 -17.55 19.83 -12.75
CA GLN A 271 -18.80 20.53 -13.08
C GLN A 271 -19.99 19.57 -13.24
N ALA A 272 -19.76 18.37 -13.78
CA ALA A 272 -20.77 17.32 -13.87
C ALA A 272 -21.14 16.75 -12.49
N SER A 273 -20.20 16.81 -11.54
CA SER A 273 -20.44 16.47 -10.15
C SER A 273 -21.36 17.51 -9.51
N ARG A 274 -22.49 17.09 -8.95
CA ARG A 274 -23.41 17.96 -8.17
C ARG A 274 -22.81 18.36 -6.80
N ARG A 275 -21.51 18.60 -6.72
CA ARG A 275 -20.88 19.15 -5.54
C ARG A 275 -21.03 20.67 -5.60
N THR A 276 -21.88 21.17 -4.72
CA THR A 276 -22.04 22.59 -4.49
C THR A 276 -21.47 22.91 -3.11
N GLU A 277 -20.70 24.00 -3.05
CA GLU A 277 -20.32 24.78 -1.87
C GLU A 277 -19.01 24.38 -1.16
N GLY A 278 -18.10 25.36 -1.05
CA GLY A 278 -17.01 25.37 -0.07
C GLY A 278 -15.58 25.18 -0.58
N GLN A 279 -15.35 24.80 -1.85
CA GLN A 279 -13.99 24.55 -2.34
C GLN A 279 -13.64 25.35 -3.60
N PRO A 280 -12.49 26.05 -3.62
CA PRO A 280 -12.02 26.88 -4.74
C PRO A 280 -11.47 26.08 -5.92
N VAL A 281 -11.60 24.74 -5.93
CA VAL A 281 -10.97 23.86 -6.92
C VAL A 281 -11.35 24.25 -8.35
N LEU A 282 -12.61 24.60 -8.59
CA LEU A 282 -13.06 25.03 -9.92
C LEU A 282 -12.31 26.30 -10.40
N ALA A 283 -12.01 27.23 -9.50
CA ALA A 283 -11.24 28.42 -9.82
C ALA A 283 -9.80 28.08 -10.22
N TYR A 284 -9.18 27.13 -9.54
CA TYR A 284 -7.83 26.66 -9.87
C TYR A 284 -7.80 25.96 -11.22
N LEU A 285 -8.80 25.14 -11.54
CA LEU A 285 -8.89 24.50 -12.85
C LEU A 285 -9.12 25.52 -13.97
N HIS A 286 -9.96 26.53 -13.76
CA HIS A 286 -10.07 27.65 -14.70
C HIS A 286 -8.74 28.38 -14.88
N LEU A 287 -8.04 28.69 -13.79
CA LEU A 287 -6.73 29.36 -13.83
C LEU A 287 -5.72 28.56 -14.66
N LEU A 288 -5.58 27.26 -14.40
CA LEU A 288 -4.64 26.36 -15.10
C LEU A 288 -4.97 26.16 -16.59
N LEU A 289 -6.16 26.56 -17.04
CA LEU A 289 -6.58 26.57 -18.44
C LEU A 289 -6.49 27.97 -19.08
N GLY A 290 -5.96 28.97 -18.38
CA GLY A 290 -5.88 30.35 -18.85
C GLY A 290 -7.19 31.14 -18.78
N GLU A 291 -8.24 30.58 -18.18
CA GLU A 291 -9.58 31.16 -18.08
C GLU A 291 -9.67 32.13 -16.88
N VAL A 292 -8.97 33.26 -16.97
CA VAL A 292 -8.73 34.18 -15.84
C VAL A 292 -10.02 34.75 -15.25
N ASP A 293 -10.97 35.17 -16.09
CA ASP A 293 -12.21 35.79 -15.60
C ASP A 293 -13.11 34.77 -14.89
N GLN A 294 -13.22 33.57 -15.46
CA GLN A 294 -13.96 32.46 -14.84
C GLN A 294 -13.30 32.03 -13.53
N ALA A 295 -11.96 31.99 -13.48
CA ALA A 295 -11.23 31.69 -12.26
C ALA A 295 -11.54 32.70 -11.15
N ARG A 296 -11.59 34.00 -11.47
CA ARG A 296 -11.92 35.05 -10.49
C ARG A 296 -13.33 34.93 -9.96
N GLU A 297 -14.31 34.69 -10.84
CA GLU A 297 -15.71 34.49 -10.44
C GLU A 297 -15.88 33.24 -9.57
N ALA A 298 -15.29 32.13 -9.99
CA ALA A 298 -15.33 30.88 -9.23
C ALA A 298 -14.61 30.99 -7.87
N PHE A 299 -13.53 31.77 -7.77
CA PHE A 299 -12.85 31.99 -6.48
C PHE A 299 -13.67 32.90 -5.57
N ALA A 300 -14.28 33.96 -6.12
CA ALA A 300 -15.15 34.86 -5.37
C ALA A 300 -16.37 34.13 -4.78
N THR A 301 -16.94 33.17 -5.52
CA THR A 301 -18.11 32.39 -5.08
C THR A 301 -17.75 31.17 -4.24
N GLY A 302 -16.70 30.42 -4.61
CA GLY A 302 -16.37 29.12 -4.04
C GLY A 302 -15.37 29.13 -2.87
N ALA A 303 -14.52 30.15 -2.73
CA ALA A 303 -13.52 30.20 -1.67
C ALA A 303 -14.11 30.68 -0.33
N GLU A 304 -13.72 30.00 0.75
CA GLU A 304 -14.07 30.37 2.12
C GLU A 304 -13.42 31.70 2.55
N ALA A 305 -13.98 32.33 3.58
CA ALA A 305 -13.50 33.63 4.07
C ALA A 305 -12.06 33.57 4.57
N GLU A 306 -11.66 32.48 5.23
CA GLU A 306 -10.30 32.29 5.75
C GLU A 306 -9.28 32.21 4.61
N LEU A 307 -9.59 31.45 3.56
CA LEU A 307 -8.73 31.34 2.38
C LEU A 307 -8.60 32.68 1.65
N LYS A 308 -9.70 33.44 1.50
CA LYS A 308 -9.67 34.78 0.90
C LYS A 308 -8.78 35.74 1.71
N GLN A 309 -8.87 35.68 3.04
CA GLN A 309 -8.03 36.49 3.93
C GLN A 309 -6.56 36.08 3.86
N TRP A 310 -6.26 34.78 3.79
CA TRP A 310 -4.90 34.30 3.60
C TRP A 310 -4.33 34.76 2.25
N ALA A 311 -5.09 34.60 1.17
CA ALA A 311 -4.66 34.97 -0.18
C ALA A 311 -4.38 36.47 -0.29
N ALA A 312 -5.24 37.32 0.29
CA ALA A 312 -5.06 38.77 0.32
C ALA A 312 -3.78 39.23 1.04
N LYS A 313 -3.20 38.41 1.93
CA LYS A 313 -1.90 38.70 2.56
C LYS A 313 -0.71 38.39 1.65
N GLN A 314 -0.89 37.52 0.65
CA GLN A 314 0.19 37.13 -0.28
C GLN A 314 0.46 38.20 -1.33
N SER A 315 -0.58 38.86 -1.84
CA SER A 315 -0.45 39.90 -2.86
C SER A 315 -1.65 40.86 -2.86
N PRO A 316 -1.44 42.16 -3.18
CA PRO A 316 -2.54 43.09 -3.42
C PRO A 316 -3.27 42.83 -4.76
N ASP A 317 -2.64 42.15 -5.72
CA ASP A 317 -3.24 41.83 -7.01
C ASP A 317 -4.19 40.61 -6.91
N PRO A 318 -5.49 40.73 -7.27
CA PRO A 318 -6.44 39.62 -7.19
C PRO A 318 -6.05 38.38 -7.98
N LEU A 319 -5.34 38.51 -9.11
CA LEU A 319 -4.90 37.34 -9.88
C LEU A 319 -3.75 36.62 -9.16
N ALA A 320 -2.75 37.36 -8.71
CA ALA A 320 -1.65 36.82 -7.91
C ALA A 320 -2.15 36.11 -6.63
N GLN A 321 -3.25 36.56 -6.02
CA GLN A 321 -3.89 35.88 -4.89
C GLN A 321 -4.37 34.47 -5.26
N ILE A 322 -5.03 34.32 -6.41
CA ILE A 322 -5.53 33.03 -6.90
C ILE A 322 -4.34 32.14 -7.31
N CYS A 323 -3.31 32.70 -7.95
CA CYS A 323 -2.08 31.97 -8.29
C CYS A 323 -1.39 31.42 -7.04
N ALA A 324 -1.24 32.23 -5.98
CA ALA A 324 -0.63 31.77 -4.73
C ALA A 324 -1.45 30.64 -4.08
N ALA A 325 -2.78 30.77 -4.06
CA ALA A 325 -3.65 29.74 -3.51
C ALA A 325 -3.66 28.46 -4.36
N CYS A 326 -3.58 28.58 -5.69
CA CYS A 326 -3.47 27.45 -6.60
C CYS A 326 -2.14 26.72 -6.44
N GLY A 327 -1.02 27.45 -6.31
CA GLY A 327 0.29 26.87 -6.07
C GLY A 327 0.37 26.09 -4.74
N ASP A 328 -0.19 26.65 -3.66
CA ASP A 328 -0.28 25.97 -2.37
C ASP A 328 -1.14 24.69 -2.46
N TRP A 329 -2.32 24.79 -3.08
CA TRP A 329 -3.19 23.64 -3.33
C TRP A 329 -2.50 22.54 -4.18
N LEU A 330 -1.80 22.93 -5.25
CA LEU A 330 -1.05 21.99 -6.08
C LEU A 330 0.01 21.25 -5.26
N GLY A 331 0.79 21.98 -4.46
CA GLY A 331 1.88 21.43 -3.65
C GLY A 331 1.40 20.55 -2.49
N GLN A 332 0.29 20.90 -1.84
CA GLN A 332 -0.20 20.20 -0.65
C GLN A 332 -1.13 19.02 -0.98
N GLU A 333 -1.99 19.18 -2.00
CA GLU A 333 -3.11 18.25 -2.22
C GLU A 333 -3.05 17.50 -3.54
N VAL A 334 -2.52 18.11 -4.61
CA VAL A 334 -2.64 17.58 -5.97
C VAL A 334 -1.44 16.78 -6.41
N LEU A 335 -0.23 17.32 -6.26
CA LEU A 335 1.02 16.74 -6.78
C LEU A 335 1.62 15.63 -5.89
N PRO A 336 1.42 15.61 -4.56
CA PRO A 336 1.89 14.50 -3.73
C PRO A 336 1.13 13.19 -3.95
N GLY A 337 1.82 12.07 -3.67
CA GLY A 337 1.17 10.77 -3.54
C GLY A 337 1.03 9.96 -4.82
N TYR A 338 1.92 10.16 -5.80
CA TYR A 338 2.09 9.28 -6.97
C TYR A 338 3.51 8.73 -7.00
N ARG A 339 3.66 7.56 -7.59
CA ARG A 339 4.94 6.86 -7.67
C ARG A 339 5.91 7.46 -8.69
N ASP A 340 5.38 7.97 -9.79
CA ASP A 340 6.12 8.41 -10.99
C ASP A 340 6.00 9.92 -11.23
N LEU A 341 5.56 10.69 -10.23
CA LEU A 341 5.32 12.13 -10.33
C LEU A 341 6.14 12.86 -9.26
N GLU A 342 7.18 13.56 -9.70
CA GLU A 342 7.88 14.56 -8.90
C GLU A 342 7.83 15.86 -9.70
N ALA A 343 6.99 16.81 -9.25
CA ALA A 343 6.80 18.08 -9.92
C ALA A 343 6.65 19.20 -8.90
N ASP A 344 7.34 20.31 -9.13
CA ASP A 344 7.17 21.52 -8.34
C ASP A 344 5.90 22.25 -8.79
N PRO A 345 5.13 22.87 -7.88
CA PRO A 345 3.94 23.65 -8.20
C PRO A 345 4.28 25.02 -8.81
N ASP A 346 5.14 25.03 -9.83
CA ASP A 346 5.61 26.22 -10.53
C ASP A 346 4.66 26.59 -11.68
N LEU A 347 3.78 27.56 -11.40
CA LEU A 347 2.84 28.10 -12.36
C LEU A 347 3.53 28.88 -13.49
N GLU A 348 4.64 29.56 -13.23
CA GLU A 348 5.37 30.32 -14.25
C GLU A 348 5.95 29.36 -15.29
N ALA A 349 6.62 28.30 -14.83
CA ALA A 349 7.12 27.26 -15.71
C ALA A 349 6.01 26.50 -16.45
N TYR A 350 4.82 26.37 -15.85
CA TYR A 350 3.66 25.75 -16.51
C TYR A 350 3.12 26.61 -17.66
N PHE A 351 2.87 27.90 -17.44
CA PHE A 351 2.36 28.80 -18.48
C PHE A 351 3.43 29.20 -19.52
N ALA A 352 4.72 29.01 -19.21
CA ALA A 352 5.80 29.17 -20.18
C ALA A 352 5.92 27.98 -21.16
N ASP A 353 5.25 26.85 -20.89
CA ASP A 353 5.31 25.67 -21.75
C ASP A 353 4.55 25.87 -23.06
N ARG A 354 5.13 25.36 -24.16
CA ARG A 354 4.62 25.55 -25.52
C ARG A 354 3.25 24.90 -25.72
N ASP A 355 3.03 23.70 -25.19
CA ASP A 355 1.78 22.96 -25.40
C ASP A 355 0.65 23.61 -24.61
N VAL A 356 0.96 24.15 -23.42
CA VAL A 356 0.04 24.93 -22.60
C VAL A 356 -0.35 26.24 -23.31
N GLN A 357 0.62 26.99 -23.84
CA GLN A 357 0.35 28.23 -24.60
C GLN A 357 -0.52 27.96 -25.82
N ALA A 358 -0.18 26.93 -26.61
CA ALA A 358 -0.94 26.56 -27.79
C ALA A 358 -2.40 26.19 -27.45
N TYR A 359 -2.62 25.49 -26.34
CA TYR A 359 -3.98 25.19 -25.88
C TYR A 359 -4.75 26.46 -25.52
N ILE A 360 -4.17 27.35 -24.72
CA ILE A 360 -4.81 28.61 -24.28
C ILE A 360 -5.16 29.47 -25.50
N GLU A 361 -4.23 29.67 -26.43
CA GLU A 361 -4.45 30.45 -27.66
C GLU A 361 -5.59 29.87 -28.51
N SER A 362 -5.70 28.55 -28.60
CA SER A 362 -6.78 27.90 -29.39
C SER A 362 -8.17 28.01 -28.75
N HIS A 363 -8.24 28.28 -27.44
CA HIS A 363 -9.47 28.41 -26.68
C HIS A 363 -9.80 29.87 -26.29
N ASP A 364 -8.99 30.84 -26.71
CA ASP A 364 -9.30 32.25 -26.61
C ASP A 364 -10.21 32.68 -27.79
N PRO A 365 -11.50 33.00 -27.54
CA PRO A 365 -12.43 33.40 -28.61
C PRO A 365 -12.07 34.74 -29.26
N LEU A 366 -11.08 35.49 -28.75
CA LEU A 366 -10.67 36.81 -29.25
C LEU A 366 -9.47 36.80 -30.21
N GLY A 367 -9.06 35.64 -30.74
CA GLY A 367 -8.02 35.49 -31.76
C GLY A 367 -8.29 36.25 -33.07
N SER A 368 -8.21 37.58 -33.02
CA SER A 368 -7.93 38.44 -34.17
C SER A 368 -6.42 38.37 -34.40
N PRO A 369 -5.94 38.03 -35.61
CA PRO A 369 -4.52 38.11 -35.88
C PRO A 369 -4.12 39.58 -35.94
N GLU A 370 -3.52 40.12 -34.89
CA GLU A 370 -2.76 41.36 -35.01
C GLU A 370 -1.52 41.10 -35.87
N PRO A 371 -1.24 41.89 -36.91
CA PRO A 371 -0.07 41.70 -37.73
C PRO A 371 1.17 42.04 -36.91
N ALA A 372 2.17 41.16 -36.97
CA ALA A 372 3.46 41.30 -36.32
C ALA A 372 4.06 42.70 -36.54
N ALA A 373 4.13 43.49 -35.46
CA ALA A 373 5.00 44.65 -35.38
C ALA A 373 6.34 44.20 -34.77
N PRO A 374 7.50 44.50 -35.40
CA PRO A 374 8.79 44.08 -34.87
C PRO A 374 9.19 45.00 -33.72
N GLY A 375 9.40 44.42 -32.54
CA GLY A 375 10.10 45.05 -31.43
C GLY A 375 9.27 45.28 -30.18
N PHE A 376 9.07 44.21 -29.40
CA PHE A 376 8.75 44.34 -27.96
C PHE A 376 9.41 43.18 -27.17
N MET A 377 10.72 43.00 -27.35
CA MET A 377 11.55 42.37 -26.31
C MET A 377 12.01 43.46 -25.35
N SER A 378 11.17 43.82 -24.37
CA SER A 378 11.57 44.34 -23.05
C SER A 378 10.34 44.91 -22.33
N SER A 379 10.22 44.58 -21.05
CA SER A 379 9.28 45.15 -20.08
C SER A 379 7.97 44.39 -19.82
N PHE A 380 8.08 43.16 -19.34
CA PHE A 380 7.28 42.78 -18.18
C PHE A 380 8.07 43.16 -16.92
N PRO A 381 7.56 44.02 -16.03
CA PRO A 381 8.20 44.27 -14.75
C PRO A 381 8.00 43.03 -13.87
N ASN A 382 9.12 42.43 -13.45
CA ASN A 382 9.17 41.32 -12.51
C ASN A 382 8.49 41.72 -11.19
N PRO A 383 7.35 41.13 -10.80
CA PRO A 383 6.62 41.50 -9.59
C PRO A 383 7.34 41.05 -8.29
N PHE A 384 8.45 40.31 -8.40
CA PHE A 384 9.25 39.82 -7.27
C PHE A 384 10.60 40.54 -7.09
N ALA A 385 10.83 41.68 -7.75
CA ALA A 385 12.01 42.49 -7.48
C ALA A 385 11.91 43.16 -6.10
N LEU A 386 12.64 42.65 -5.11
CA LEU A 386 12.82 43.31 -3.81
C LEU A 386 13.46 44.70 -4.03
N PRO A 387 12.97 45.76 -3.34
CA PRO A 387 13.61 47.07 -3.42
C PRO A 387 14.96 47.00 -2.71
N THR A 388 16.05 47.20 -3.46
CA THR A 388 17.35 47.53 -2.89
C THR A 388 17.28 48.90 -2.22
N ALA A 389 17.48 48.92 -0.91
CA ALA A 389 18.03 50.06 -0.16
C ALA A 389 18.94 49.52 0.95
#